data_AF-A0A258ZM80-F1
#
_entry.id   AF-A0A258ZM80-F1
#
_cell.length_a   1.000
_cell.length_b   1.000
_cell.length_c   1.000
_cell.angle_alpha   90.00
_cell.angle_beta   90.00
_cell.angle_gamma   90.00
#
_symmetry.space_group_name_H-M   'P 1'
#
loop_
_entity.id
_entity.type
_entity.pdbx_description
1 polymer ?
#
loop_
_entity_poly.entity_id
_entity_poly.type
_entity_poly.pdbx_seq_one_letter_code
_entity_poly.pdbx_strand_id
1 'polypeptide(L)' 'MVNISIYFVDGSMSEYEENDLFILQLRKLQNNGFQGKSLINTLISDDWGAPPSSVILKGKLNDGSEINESIRYE' A
#
# COMPACT_ATOMS: atom_id res chain seq x y z
N MET A 1 1.70 2.27 13.57
CA MET A 1 2.84 2.34 12.63
C MET A 1 2.75 1.14 11.71
N VAL A 2 2.80 1.38 10.40
CA VAL A 2 2.59 0.36 9.37
C VAL A 2 3.79 0.38 8.43
N ASN A 3 4.41 -0.78 8.26
CA ASN A 3 5.42 -1.01 7.24
C ASN A 3 4.73 -1.29 5.90
N ILE A 4 5.15 -0.55 4.88
CA ILE A 4 4.70 -0.72 3.52
C ILE A 4 5.90 -1.18 2.71
N SER A 5 5.79 -2.38 2.15
CA SER A 5 6.79 -2.96 1.26
C SER A 5 6.22 -2.98 -0.16
N ILE A 6 6.89 -2.29 -1.08
CA ILE A 6 6.54 -2.26 -2.50
C ILE A 6 7.54 -3.12 -3.25
N TYR A 7 7.03 -4.09 -3.99
CA TYR A 7 7.81 -4.94 -4.88
C TYR A 7 7.64 -4.45 -6.30
N PHE A 8 8.73 -4.32 -7.04
CA PHE A 8 8.72 -3.84 -8.42
C PHE A 8 8.87 -4.98 -9.41
N VAL A 9 8.51 -4.72 -10.67
CA VAL A 9 8.61 -5.73 -11.75
C VAL A 9 10.06 -6.11 -12.09
N ASP A 10 11.02 -5.26 -11.75
CA ASP A 10 12.45 -5.51 -11.95
C ASP A 10 13.08 -6.34 -10.81
N GLY A 11 12.27 -6.74 -9.82
CA GLY A 11 12.70 -7.49 -8.65
C GLY A 11 13.26 -6.63 -7.51
N SER A 12 13.32 -5.30 -7.67
CA SER A 12 13.67 -4.40 -6.58
C SER A 12 12.53 -4.29 -5.56
N MET A 13 12.87 -3.80 -4.37
CA MET A 13 11.91 -3.58 -3.27
C MET A 13 12.19 -2.21 -2.64
N SER A 14 11.12 -1.50 -2.29
CA SER A 14 11.18 -0.29 -1.44
C SER A 14 10.35 -0.52 -0.19
N GLU A 15 10.84 -0.03 0.95
CA GLU A 15 10.15 -0.13 2.23
C GLU A 15 10.12 1.22 2.91
N TYR A 16 8.98 1.59 3.46
CA TYR A 16 8.82 2.79 4.25
C TYR A 16 7.71 2.63 5.28
N GLU A 17 7.78 3.47 6.31
CA GLU A 17 6.83 3.47 7.42
C GLU A 17 5.79 4.57 7.22
N GLU A 18 4.54 4.21 7.49
CA GLU A 18 3.42 5.14 7.51
C GLU A 18 2.62 5.05 8.81
N ASN A 19 1.81 6.08 9.03
CA ASN A 19 0.93 6.15 10.17
C ASN A 19 -0.44 5.50 9.88
N ASP A 20 -1.28 5.44 10.90
CA ASP A 20 -2.59 4.79 10.81
C ASP A 20 -3.58 5.54 9.89
N LEU A 21 -3.38 6.85 9.64
CA LEU A 21 -4.22 7.61 8.71
C LEU A 21 -4.09 7.09 7.29
N PHE A 22 -2.92 6.57 6.92
CA PHE A 22 -2.67 5.93 5.64
C PHE A 22 -3.60 4.73 5.43
N ILE A 23 -3.80 3.89 6.46
CA ILE A 23 -4.71 2.75 6.40
C ILE A 23 -6.18 3.18 6.34
N LEU A 24 -6.55 4.26 7.03
CA LEU A 24 -7.90 4.81 6.91
C LEU A 24 -8.19 5.31 5.49
N GLN A 25 -7.21 5.95 4.83
CA GLN A 25 -7.32 6.37 3.44
C GLN A 25 -7.41 5.17 2.49
N LEU A 26 -6.56 4.15 2.66
CA LEU A 26 -6.61 2.90 1.91
C LEU A 26 -8.01 2.28 1.94
N ARG A 27 -8.56 2.07 3.14
CA ARG A 27 -9.90 1.47 3.32
C ARG A 27 -11.00 2.33 2.71
N LYS A 28 -10.89 3.66 2.82
CA LYS A 28 -11.84 4.58 2.20
C LYS A 28 -11.83 4.45 0.67
N LEU A 29 -10.65 4.36 0.06
CA LEU A 29 -10.50 4.18 -1.39
C LEU A 29 -11.03 2.81 -1.84
N GLN A 30 -10.71 1.74 -1.11
CA GLN A 30 -11.26 0.40 -1.37
C GLN A 30 -12.79 0.39 -1.30
N ASN A 31 -13.39 1.04 -0.29
CA ASN A 31 -14.84 1.17 -0.16
C ASN A 31 -15.48 2.00 -1.29
N ASN A 32 -14.74 2.93 -1.88
CA ASN A 32 -15.16 3.69 -3.06
C ASN A 32 -14.99 2.89 -4.37
N GLY A 33 -14.51 1.65 -4.30
CA GLY A 33 -14.32 0.76 -5.44
C GLY A 33 -12.95 0.84 -6.10
N PHE A 34 -11.98 1.58 -5.53
CA PHE A 34 -10.62 1.62 -6.07
C PHE A 34 -9.89 0.32 -5.77
N GLN A 35 -9.24 -0.24 -6.78
CA GLN A 35 -8.47 -1.49 -6.69
C GLN A 35 -7.22 -1.43 -7.57
N GLY A 36 -6.29 -2.34 -7.30
CA GLY A 36 -5.07 -2.55 -8.07
C GLY A 36 -4.31 -1.25 -8.36
N LYS A 37 -3.98 -1.03 -9.64
CA LYS A 37 -3.27 0.18 -10.07
C LYS A 37 -3.93 1.49 -9.64
N SER A 38 -5.25 1.61 -9.79
CA SER A 38 -5.99 2.84 -9.47
C SER A 38 -5.92 3.20 -7.98
N LEU A 39 -5.93 2.19 -7.12
CA LEU A 39 -5.82 2.35 -5.68
C LEU A 39 -4.42 2.81 -5.30
N ILE A 40 -3.40 2.12 -5.80
CA ILE A 40 -2.00 2.43 -5.49
C ILE A 40 -1.65 3.84 -5.97
N ASN A 41 -1.99 4.20 -7.21
CA ASN A 41 -1.70 5.53 -7.76
C ASN A 41 -2.37 6.67 -6.98
N THR A 42 -3.54 6.40 -6.38
CA THR A 42 -4.26 7.40 -5.58
C THR A 42 -3.70 7.48 -4.16
N LEU A 43 -3.29 6.34 -3.61
CA LEU A 43 -2.83 6.21 -2.23
C LEU A 43 -1.37 6.63 -2.07
N ILE A 44 -0.53 6.30 -3.05
CA ILE A 44 0.90 6.52 -3.01
C ILE A 44 1.33 7.10 -4.36
N SER A 45 1.70 8.39 -4.35
CA SER A 45 2.04 9.17 -5.55
C SER A 45 3.03 8.42 -6.46
N ASP A 46 2.74 8.38 -7.75
CA ASP A 46 3.23 7.42 -8.77
C ASP A 46 4.69 7.62 -9.24
N ASP A 47 5.56 8.26 -8.45
CA ASP A 47 6.93 8.58 -8.91
C ASP A 47 7.93 7.44 -8.61
N TRP A 48 7.61 6.25 -9.13
CA TRP A 48 8.25 4.99 -8.75
C TRP A 48 9.41 4.54 -9.64
N GLY A 49 9.79 5.27 -10.69
CA GLY A 49 10.78 4.82 -11.67
C GLY A 49 10.35 3.54 -12.42
N ALA A 50 10.49 2.37 -11.79
CA ALA A 50 9.93 1.11 -12.25
C ALA A 50 8.49 0.92 -11.70
N PRO A 51 7.55 0.35 -12.49
CA PRO A 51 6.20 0.14 -12.00
C PRO A 51 6.19 -0.94 -10.90
N PRO A 52 5.41 -0.75 -9.83
CA PRO A 52 5.23 -1.77 -8.81
C PRO A 52 4.52 -3.00 -9.40
N SER A 53 4.86 -4.18 -8.91
CA SER A 53 4.15 -5.44 -9.19
C SER A 53 3.15 -5.77 -8.09
N SER A 54 3.51 -5.50 -6.83
CA SER A 54 2.63 -5.67 -5.69
C SER A 54 3.03 -4.76 -4.53
N VAL A 55 2.06 -4.41 -3.70
CA VAL A 55 2.24 -3.64 -2.47
C VAL A 55 1.77 -4.49 -1.30
N ILE A 56 2.64 -4.69 -0.33
CA ILE A 56 2.35 -5.41 0.91
C ILE A 56 2.33 -4.41 2.06
N LEU A 57 1.22 -4.39 2.80
CA LEU A 57 1.06 -3.55 3.99
C LEU A 57 1.02 -4.44 5.21
N LYS A 58 1.97 -4.26 6.12
CA LYS A 58 2.07 -5.01 7.36
C LYS A 58 2.27 -4.09 8.54
N GLY A 59 1.51 -4.28 9.60
CA GLY A 59 1.74 -3.51 10.81
C GLY A 59 0.66 -3.68 11.86
N LYS A 60 0.80 -2.86 12.90
CA LYS A 60 -0.16 -2.80 13.99
C LYS A 60 -0.68 -1.38 14.12
N LEU A 61 -2.00 -1.25 14.06
CA LEU A 61 -2.73 -0.02 14.27
C LEU A 61 -2.77 0.31 15.77
N ASN A 62 -3.00 1.58 16.09
CA ASN A 62 -3.12 2.07 17.46
C ASN A 62 -4.33 1.49 18.21
N ASP A 63 -5.36 1.02 17.48
CA ASP A 63 -6.49 0.29 18.07
C ASP A 63 -6.15 -1.17 18.43
N GLY A 64 -4.91 -1.60 18.18
CA GLY A 64 -4.42 -2.94 18.43
C GLY A 64 -4.65 -3.92 17.28
N SER A 65 -5.35 -3.52 16.22
CA SER A 65 -5.59 -4.34 15.04
C SER A 65 -4.31 -4.56 14.24
N GLU A 66 -4.10 -5.79 13.78
CA GLU A 66 -3.03 -6.11 12.84
C GLU A 66 -3.53 -5.96 11.40
N ILE A 67 -2.68 -5.41 10.55
CA ILE A 67 -2.91 -5.35 9.11
C ILE A 67 -1.86 -6.20 8.40
N ASN A 68 -2.34 -7.01 7.45
CA ASN A 68 -1.53 -7.79 6.54
C ASN A 68 -2.28 -7.88 5.21
N GLU A 69 -2.17 -6.81 4.42
CA GLU A 69 -2.85 -6.70 3.13
C GLU A 69 -1.84 -6.79 1.98
N SER A 70 -2.25 -7.41 0.88
CA SER A 70 -1.48 -7.47 -0.35
C SER A 70 -2.34 -6.98 -1.49
N ILE A 71 -1.86 -5.94 -2.17
CA ILE A 71 -2.51 -5.31 -3.30
C ILE A 71 -1.66 -5.63 -4.53
N ARG A 72 -2.24 -6.36 -5.49
CA ARG A 72 -1.59 -6.58 -6.79
C ARG A 72 -1.73 -5.34 -7.65
N TYR A 73 -0.66 -4.95 -8.32
CA TYR A 73 -0.67 -3.85 -9.28
C TYR A 73 -1.01 -4.39 -10.68
N GLU A 74 -2.27 -4.78 -10.85
CA GLU A 74 -2.88 -5.17 -12.14
C GLU A 74 -3.81 -4.05 -12.65
#